data_AF-A0A7L1YG66-F1
#
_entry.id   AF-A0A7L1YG66-F1
#
_cell.length_a   1.000
_cell.length_b   1.000
_cell.length_c   1.000
_cell.angle_alpha   90.00
_cell.angle_beta   90.00
_cell.angle_gamma   90.00
#
_symmetry.space_group_name_H-M   'P 1'
#
loop_
_entity.id
_entity.type
_entity.pdbx_description
1 polymer ?
#
loop_
_entity_poly.entity_id
_entity_poly.type
_entity_poly.pdbx_seq_one_letter_code
_entity_poly.pdbx_strand_id
1 'polypeptide(L)'
;MNFLMALIINGPIKSFCYRRLQYLSSRFQMHVLLNEMKELAAQKKVPHRDFYNIRKVDTHIHASSCMNQKHLLRFIKRAMKKHLDEIVHVEKGKEQTLKEVFETMNLTAYDLSVDTLDVHADRNTFHRFDKFNAKYNPIGESILREIFIKTDNRVSGKYFAHIIKLPPPTAPGSPSPVPSSRQSCVPVPVSSSPIPSCPIPIPCAHSRSHSDVYRTKGQLANFQEMLENIFLPLYEATLHPAQHPELHLFLEHVDGFDSVDDESKPEHHIFNLDSPLPGNWVEEDNPPYSYYLYYMYANMTVLNHLRR
;
A
#
# COMPACT_ATOMS: atom_id res chain seq x y z
N MET A 1 -16.97 19.85 7.00
CA MET A 1 -17.56 18.77 6.18
C MET A 1 -19.01 19.07 5.79
N ASN A 2 -19.92 19.34 6.74
CA ASN A 2 -21.36 19.49 6.50
C ASN A 2 -21.74 20.50 5.40
N PHE A 3 -21.08 21.66 5.37
CA PHE A 3 -21.31 22.66 4.33
C PHE A 3 -21.01 22.12 2.91
N LEU A 4 -19.88 21.44 2.73
CA LEU A 4 -19.51 20.84 1.44
C LEU A 4 -20.51 19.75 1.03
N MET A 5 -20.92 18.89 1.97
CA MET A 5 -21.93 17.85 1.71
C MET A 5 -23.27 18.46 1.29
N ALA A 6 -23.69 19.55 1.92
CA ALA A 6 -24.91 20.27 1.52
C ALA A 6 -24.80 20.84 0.09
N LEU A 7 -23.63 21.37 -0.29
CA LEU A 7 -23.38 21.84 -1.67
C LEU A 7 -23.38 20.70 -2.69
N ILE A 8 -22.84 19.53 -2.35
CA ILE A 8 -22.79 18.36 -3.23
C ILE A 8 -24.20 17.84 -3.54
N ILE A 9 -25.10 17.85 -2.55
CA ILE A 9 -26.48 17.36 -2.69
C ILE A 9 -27.39 18.41 -3.35
N ASN A 10 -26.97 19.68 -3.40
CA ASN A 10 -27.75 20.76 -3.99
C ASN A 10 -28.05 20.50 -5.48
N GLY A 11 -29.35 20.33 -5.80
CA GLY A 11 -29.82 19.98 -7.14
C GLY A 11 -29.36 20.95 -8.23
N PRO A 12 -29.62 22.27 -8.12
CA PRO A 12 -29.16 23.27 -9.08
C PRO A 12 -27.64 23.23 -9.35
N ILE A 13 -26.83 23.15 -8.28
CA ILE A 13 -25.37 23.06 -8.41
C ILE A 13 -24.97 21.77 -9.14
N LYS A 14 -25.57 20.64 -8.78
CA LYS A 14 -25.31 19.35 -9.42
C LYS A 14 -25.65 19.37 -10.92
N SER A 15 -26.81 19.92 -11.29
CA SER A 15 -27.21 20.09 -12.70
C SER A 15 -26.27 21.01 -13.46
N PHE A 16 -25.83 22.12 -12.84
CA PHE A 16 -24.85 23.03 -13.44
C PHE A 16 -23.51 22.34 -13.70
N CYS A 17 -22.95 21.66 -12.68
CA CYS A 17 -21.70 20.92 -12.80
C CYS A 17 -21.79 19.85 -13.90
N TYR A 18 -22.90 19.11 -13.97
CA TYR A 18 -23.11 18.10 -15.02
C TYR A 18 -23.06 18.72 -16.43
N ARG A 19 -23.83 19.79 -16.68
CA ARG A 19 -23.81 20.50 -17.97
C ARG A 19 -22.42 21.03 -18.32
N ARG A 20 -21.70 21.55 -17.32
CA ARG A 20 -20.33 22.06 -17.49
C ARG A 20 -19.36 20.94 -17.87
N LEU A 21 -19.43 19.78 -17.21
CA LEU A 21 -18.60 18.62 -17.53
C LEU A 21 -18.88 18.10 -18.94
N GLN A 22 -20.15 18.01 -19.34
CA GLN A 22 -20.53 17.65 -20.71
C GLN A 22 -19.95 18.62 -21.74
N TYR A 23 -20.11 19.93 -21.51
CA TYR A 23 -19.55 20.96 -22.39
C TYR A 23 -18.02 20.86 -22.51
N LEU A 24 -17.31 20.64 -21.39
CA LEU A 24 -15.86 20.47 -21.41
C LEU A 24 -15.44 19.23 -22.20
N SER A 25 -16.17 18.12 -22.04
CA SER A 25 -15.96 16.89 -22.80
C SER A 25 -16.16 17.10 -24.30
N SER A 26 -17.29 17.71 -24.70
CA SER A 26 -17.57 18.03 -26.11
C SER A 26 -16.56 18.99 -26.72
N ARG A 27 -16.10 19.99 -25.95
CA ARG A 27 -15.02 20.88 -26.38
C ARG A 27 -13.72 20.14 -26.63
N PHE A 28 -13.35 19.21 -25.76
CA PHE A 28 -12.15 18.40 -25.94
C PHE A 28 -12.27 17.49 -27.16
N GLN A 29 -13.42 16.86 -27.38
CA GLN A 29 -13.67 16.06 -28.59
C GLN A 29 -13.53 16.89 -29.86
N MET A 30 -14.09 18.11 -29.88
CA MET A 30 -13.95 19.02 -31.01
C MET A 30 -12.49 19.45 -31.22
N HIS A 31 -11.75 19.69 -30.14
CA HIS A 31 -10.31 19.98 -30.22
C HIS A 31 -9.54 18.85 -30.89
N VAL A 32 -9.80 17.59 -30.49
CA VAL A 32 -9.17 16.41 -31.11
C VAL A 32 -9.48 16.36 -32.60
N LEU A 33 -10.76 16.48 -33.00
CA LEU A 33 -11.15 16.44 -34.42
C LEU A 33 -10.48 17.54 -35.28
N LEU A 34 -10.29 18.73 -34.71
CA LEU A 34 -9.71 19.86 -35.45
C LEU A 34 -8.17 19.89 -35.44
N ASN A 35 -7.53 19.27 -34.44
CA ASN A 35 -6.10 19.46 -34.19
C ASN A 35 -5.26 18.17 -34.17
N GLU A 36 -5.87 16.98 -34.26
CA GLU A 36 -5.15 15.69 -34.22
C GLU A 36 -3.96 15.66 -35.19
N MET A 37 -4.16 16.06 -36.44
CA MET A 37 -3.09 16.05 -37.45
C MET A 37 -1.96 17.04 -37.13
N LYS A 38 -2.27 18.18 -36.49
CA LYS A 38 -1.27 19.17 -36.07
C LYS A 38 -0.46 18.64 -34.88
N GLU A 39 -1.12 18.01 -33.91
CA GLU A 39 -0.48 17.39 -32.75
C GLU A 39 0.42 16.23 -33.18
N LEU A 40 -0.05 15.37 -34.09
CA LEU A 40 0.74 14.27 -34.65
C LEU A 40 1.98 14.78 -35.40
N ALA A 41 1.84 15.85 -36.19
CA ALA A 41 2.97 16.47 -36.86
C ALA A 41 3.96 17.09 -35.87
N ALA A 42 3.48 17.68 -34.77
CA ALA A 42 4.34 18.22 -33.72
C ALA A 42 5.11 17.11 -32.96
N GLN A 43 4.47 15.98 -32.66
CA GLN A 43 5.13 14.83 -32.04
C GLN A 43 6.25 14.28 -32.94
N LYS A 44 5.99 14.14 -34.26
CA LYS A 44 6.99 13.66 -35.23
C LYS A 44 8.21 14.59 -35.38
N LYS A 45 8.07 15.87 -35.05
CA LYS A 45 9.20 16.83 -35.07
C LYS A 45 10.18 16.63 -33.91
N VAL A 46 9.80 15.92 -32.85
CA VAL A 46 10.66 15.65 -31.70
C VAL A 46 11.16 14.22 -31.77
N PRO A 47 12.34 13.97 -32.38
CA PRO A 47 12.90 12.63 -32.46
C PRO A 47 13.22 12.09 -31.05
N HIS A 48 13.17 10.77 -30.90
CA HIS A 48 13.49 10.07 -29.64
C HIS A 48 12.60 10.42 -28.43
N ARG A 49 11.42 11.04 -28.62
CA ARG A 49 10.39 11.20 -27.59
C ARG A 49 9.10 10.50 -27.96
N ASP A 50 9.19 9.19 -28.12
CA ASP A 50 8.03 8.32 -28.32
C ASP A 50 7.50 7.76 -26.99
N PHE A 51 6.47 6.94 -27.07
CA PHE A 51 5.88 6.27 -25.93
C PHE A 51 6.90 5.48 -25.09
N TYR A 52 7.95 4.91 -25.68
CA TYR A 52 8.93 4.11 -24.96
C TYR A 52 9.97 4.97 -24.22
N ASN A 53 10.26 6.15 -24.75
CA ASN A 53 11.29 7.05 -24.22
C ASN A 53 10.75 8.07 -23.20
N ILE A 54 9.43 8.26 -23.12
CA ILE A 54 8.85 9.11 -22.09
C ILE A 54 8.89 8.43 -20.71
N ARG A 55 9.23 9.20 -19.68
CA ARG A 55 9.17 8.72 -18.29
C ARG A 55 7.71 8.62 -17.87
N LYS A 56 7.35 7.46 -17.34
CA LYS A 56 6.04 7.16 -16.78
C LYS A 56 6.24 6.67 -15.36
N VAL A 57 5.35 7.09 -14.49
CA VAL A 57 5.33 6.71 -13.09
C VAL A 57 4.02 6.02 -12.82
N ASP A 58 4.10 4.84 -12.20
CA ASP A 58 2.91 4.23 -11.61
C ASP A 58 2.65 4.89 -10.27
N THR A 59 1.56 5.64 -10.18
CA THR A 59 1.21 6.43 -8.99
C THR A 59 0.38 5.64 -7.98
N HIS A 60 0.00 4.39 -8.28
CA HIS A 60 -0.83 3.60 -7.38
C HIS A 60 -0.52 2.10 -7.46
N ILE A 61 0.55 1.70 -6.77
CA ILE A 61 0.97 0.30 -6.69
C ILE A 61 1.26 -0.12 -5.25
N HIS A 62 0.79 -1.30 -4.85
CA HIS A 62 1.10 -1.90 -3.55
C HIS A 62 2.42 -2.68 -3.65
N ALA A 63 3.35 -2.48 -2.72
CA ALA A 63 4.66 -3.13 -2.73
C ALA A 63 4.56 -4.66 -2.71
N SER A 64 3.59 -5.21 -1.96
CA SER A 64 3.30 -6.66 -1.96
C SER A 64 2.91 -7.22 -3.33
N SER A 65 2.43 -6.36 -4.22
CA SER A 65 1.85 -6.69 -5.52
C SER A 65 2.73 -6.23 -6.68
N CYS A 66 3.91 -5.68 -6.39
CA CYS A 66 4.80 -5.14 -7.44
C CYS A 66 5.46 -6.23 -8.30
N MET A 67 5.46 -7.47 -7.81
CA MET A 67 6.14 -8.60 -8.44
C MET A 67 5.22 -9.38 -9.38
N ASN A 68 5.76 -9.78 -10.53
CA ASN A 68 5.08 -10.70 -11.44
C ASN A 68 5.05 -12.12 -10.83
N GLN A 69 3.93 -12.84 -10.98
CA GLN A 69 3.75 -14.24 -10.55
C GLN A 69 4.88 -15.18 -10.96
N LYS A 70 5.41 -15.03 -12.19
CA LYS A 70 6.52 -15.84 -12.70
C LYS A 70 7.83 -15.54 -11.97
N HIS A 71 8.03 -14.29 -11.57
CA HIS A 71 9.20 -13.87 -10.80
C HIS A 71 9.14 -14.44 -9.39
N LEU A 72 7.98 -14.30 -8.72
CA LEU A 72 7.75 -14.87 -7.39
C LEU A 72 7.92 -16.39 -7.38
N LEU A 73 7.35 -17.11 -8.35
CA LEU A 73 7.51 -18.56 -8.46
C LEU A 73 8.99 -18.97 -8.59
N ARG A 74 9.74 -18.31 -9.47
CA ARG A 74 11.18 -18.57 -9.65
C ARG A 74 11.96 -18.26 -8.38
N PHE A 75 11.55 -17.23 -7.65
CA PHE A 75 12.16 -16.86 -6.39
C PHE A 75 11.97 -17.95 -5.33
N ILE A 76 10.73 -18.40 -5.13
CA ILE A 76 10.39 -19.48 -4.20
C ILE A 76 11.17 -20.76 -4.56
N LYS A 77 11.16 -21.17 -5.83
CA LYS A 77 11.93 -22.34 -6.29
C LYS A 77 13.45 -22.20 -6.08
N ARG A 78 13.99 -20.98 -6.12
CA ARG A 78 15.42 -20.72 -5.84
C ARG A 78 15.70 -20.76 -4.33
N ALA A 79 14.82 -20.20 -3.51
CA ALA A 79 14.91 -20.25 -2.05
C ALA A 79 14.88 -21.71 -1.56
N MET A 80 13.96 -22.53 -2.08
CA MET A 80 13.88 -23.97 -1.79
C MET A 80 15.12 -24.77 -2.20
N LYS A 81 16.00 -24.25 -3.06
CA LYS A 81 17.26 -24.94 -3.43
C LYS A 81 18.45 -24.50 -2.58
N LYS A 82 18.40 -23.30 -2.00
CA LYS A 82 19.54 -22.67 -1.31
C LYS A 82 19.38 -22.59 0.21
N HIS A 83 18.15 -22.51 0.69
CA HIS A 83 17.82 -22.17 2.08
C HIS A 83 16.79 -23.16 2.65
N LEU A 84 17.03 -24.46 2.51
CA LEU A 84 16.11 -25.51 2.99
C LEU A 84 16.05 -25.61 4.51
N ASP A 85 17.20 -25.43 5.16
CA ASP A 85 17.35 -25.61 6.61
C ASP A 85 17.14 -24.32 7.40
N GLU A 86 16.77 -23.22 6.72
CA GLU A 86 16.48 -21.95 7.38
C GLU A 86 15.14 -22.04 8.11
N ILE A 87 15.12 -21.58 9.36
CA ILE A 87 13.92 -21.55 10.21
C ILE A 87 13.06 -20.37 9.77
N VAL A 88 11.86 -20.64 9.27
CA VAL A 88 11.02 -19.63 8.61
C VAL A 88 9.67 -19.42 9.28
N HIS A 89 9.19 -20.40 10.04
CA HIS A 89 7.87 -20.35 10.65
C HIS A 89 7.91 -20.95 12.06
N VAL A 90 7.02 -20.46 12.94
CA VAL A 90 6.85 -21.00 14.29
C VAL A 90 5.39 -21.33 14.48
N GLU A 91 5.07 -22.61 14.58
CA GLU A 91 3.70 -23.08 14.80
C GLU A 91 3.62 -23.69 16.20
N LYS A 92 2.75 -23.14 17.07
CA LYS A 92 2.52 -23.64 18.45
C LYS A 92 3.81 -23.80 19.28
N GLY A 93 4.78 -22.90 19.07
CA GLY A 93 6.07 -22.91 19.77
C GLY A 93 7.12 -23.87 19.18
N LYS A 94 6.81 -24.58 18.09
CA LYS A 94 7.78 -25.39 17.36
C LYS A 94 8.31 -24.59 16.16
N GLU A 95 9.62 -24.42 16.12
CA GLU A 95 10.32 -23.84 14.96
C GLU A 95 10.30 -24.84 13.80
N GLN A 96 9.86 -24.38 12.63
CA GLN A 96 9.80 -25.17 11.40
C GLN A 96 10.79 -24.60 10.37
N THR A 97 11.55 -25.51 9.75
CA THR A 97 12.43 -25.17 8.62
C THR A 97 11.62 -24.99 7.34
N LEU A 98 12.19 -24.30 6.34
CA LEU A 98 11.54 -24.13 5.04
C LEU A 98 11.18 -25.51 4.43
N LYS A 99 12.05 -26.50 4.60
CA LYS A 99 11.79 -27.88 4.17
C LYS A 99 10.56 -28.48 4.85
N GLU A 100 10.47 -28.39 6.18
CA GLU A 100 9.34 -28.92 6.96
C GLU A 100 8.02 -28.24 6.61
N VAL A 101 8.05 -26.94 6.32
CA VAL A 101 6.86 -26.18 5.88
C VAL A 101 6.32 -26.73 4.55
N PHE A 102 7.19 -26.99 3.57
CA PHE A 102 6.78 -27.56 2.29
C PHE A 102 6.35 -29.03 2.39
N GLU A 103 6.98 -29.80 3.28
CA GLU A 103 6.56 -31.18 3.58
C GLU A 103 5.16 -31.22 4.23
N THR A 104 4.88 -30.30 5.14
CA THR A 104 3.57 -30.20 5.81
C THR A 104 2.45 -29.86 4.83
N MET A 105 2.76 -29.01 3.83
CA MET A 105 1.82 -28.67 2.76
C MET A 105 1.69 -29.76 1.69
N ASN A 106 2.49 -30.83 1.77
CA ASN A 106 2.58 -31.88 0.75
C ASN A 106 2.85 -31.32 -0.66
N LEU A 107 3.72 -30.30 -0.76
CA LEU A 107 4.04 -29.62 -2.01
C LEU A 107 5.52 -29.80 -2.35
N THR A 108 5.80 -30.28 -3.56
CA THR A 108 7.17 -30.31 -4.07
C THR A 108 7.47 -29.08 -4.93
N ALA A 109 8.77 -28.78 -5.11
CA ALA A 109 9.20 -27.70 -6.02
C ALA A 109 8.77 -27.91 -7.49
N TYR A 110 8.41 -29.14 -7.87
CA TYR A 110 7.92 -29.48 -9.19
C TYR A 110 6.43 -29.19 -9.34
N ASP A 111 5.64 -29.40 -8.29
CA ASP A 111 4.18 -29.19 -8.27
C ASP A 111 3.79 -27.72 -8.15
N LEU A 112 4.71 -26.86 -7.71
CA LEU A 112 4.53 -25.41 -7.71
C LEU A 112 4.46 -24.88 -9.15
N SER A 113 3.24 -24.55 -9.58
CA SER A 113 2.95 -23.88 -10.84
C SER A 113 2.50 -22.44 -10.61
N VAL A 114 2.40 -21.68 -11.71
CA VAL A 114 1.85 -20.32 -11.69
C VAL A 114 0.39 -20.33 -11.25
N ASP A 115 -0.38 -21.33 -11.69
CA ASP A 115 -1.79 -21.47 -11.41
C ASP A 115 -2.03 -21.91 -9.95
N THR A 116 -1.10 -22.67 -9.37
CA THR A 116 -1.14 -23.09 -7.96
C THR A 116 -0.91 -21.92 -6.99
N LEU A 117 -0.19 -20.88 -7.40
CA LEU A 117 0.11 -19.71 -6.54
C LEU A 117 -1.06 -18.72 -6.43
N ASP A 118 -2.02 -18.74 -7.36
CA ASP A 118 -3.22 -17.89 -7.43
C ASP A 118 -3.02 -16.37 -7.16
N VAL A 119 -1.84 -15.83 -7.45
CA VAL A 119 -1.48 -14.41 -7.23
C VAL A 119 -1.92 -13.47 -8.37
N HIS A 120 -3.07 -13.74 -8.99
CA HIS A 120 -3.55 -12.97 -10.16
C HIS A 120 -4.28 -11.68 -9.75
N ALA A 121 -3.85 -10.55 -10.31
CA ALA A 121 -4.62 -9.31 -10.26
C ALA A 121 -5.81 -9.39 -11.24
N ASP A 122 -7.03 -9.44 -10.73
CA ASP A 122 -8.26 -9.46 -11.56
C ASP A 122 -9.05 -8.14 -11.43
N ARG A 123 -9.89 -7.81 -12.42
CA ARG A 123 -10.64 -6.53 -12.50
C ARG A 123 -11.52 -6.27 -11.28
N ASN A 124 -11.96 -7.33 -10.60
CA ASN A 124 -12.80 -7.25 -9.40
C ASN A 124 -12.01 -7.04 -8.09
N THR A 125 -10.68 -6.88 -8.16
CA THR A 125 -9.81 -6.64 -7.00
C THR A 125 -9.69 -5.15 -6.67
N PHE A 126 -10.03 -4.28 -7.62
CA PHE A 126 -10.05 -2.83 -7.42
C PHE A 126 -11.26 -2.47 -6.55
N HIS A 127 -11.06 -1.72 -5.46
CA HIS A 127 -12.03 -1.35 -4.41
C HIS A 127 -12.44 -2.43 -3.39
N ARG A 128 -11.92 -3.66 -3.46
CA ARG A 128 -12.28 -4.75 -2.52
C ARG A 128 -11.04 -5.33 -1.82
N PHE A 129 -10.70 -4.72 -0.69
CA PHE A 129 -9.49 -5.04 0.08
C PHE A 129 -9.55 -6.44 0.73
N ASP A 130 -10.74 -6.97 0.99
CA ASP A 130 -10.99 -8.35 1.41
C ASP A 130 -10.59 -9.36 0.32
N LYS A 131 -10.99 -9.11 -0.93
CA LYS A 131 -10.58 -9.90 -2.09
C LYS A 131 -9.11 -9.72 -2.42
N PHE A 132 -8.54 -8.54 -2.18
CA PHE A 132 -7.10 -8.31 -2.26
C PHE A 132 -6.37 -9.21 -1.25
N ASN A 133 -6.74 -9.17 0.03
CA ASN A 133 -6.11 -10.00 1.08
C ASN A 133 -6.28 -11.50 0.84
N ALA A 134 -7.44 -11.95 0.35
CA ALA A 134 -7.69 -13.35 -0.01
C ALA A 134 -6.84 -13.82 -1.22
N LYS A 135 -6.57 -12.95 -2.19
CA LYS A 135 -5.76 -13.27 -3.39
C LYS A 135 -4.25 -13.33 -3.13
N TYR A 136 -3.78 -12.90 -1.95
CA TYR A 136 -2.40 -13.11 -1.52
C TYR A 136 -2.23 -14.27 -0.54
N ASN A 137 -3.25 -15.14 -0.37
CA ASN A 137 -3.06 -16.46 0.22
C ASN A 137 -2.70 -17.44 -0.91
N PRO A 138 -1.41 -17.62 -1.27
CA PRO A 138 -1.06 -18.67 -2.21
C PRO A 138 -1.59 -20.00 -1.64
N ILE A 139 -2.34 -20.75 -2.46
CA ILE A 139 -2.88 -22.08 -2.12
C ILE A 139 -4.01 -22.03 -1.06
N GLY A 140 -4.45 -20.84 -0.65
CA GLY A 140 -5.39 -20.69 0.48
C GLY A 140 -4.71 -20.75 1.85
N GLU A 141 -3.38 -20.93 1.89
CA GLU A 141 -2.58 -21.06 3.10
C GLU A 141 -1.80 -19.77 3.39
N SER A 142 -2.02 -19.21 4.57
CA SER A 142 -1.45 -17.92 4.98
C SER A 142 0.05 -17.94 5.25
N ILE A 143 0.64 -19.14 5.35
CA ILE A 143 2.03 -19.37 5.76
C ILE A 143 3.02 -18.90 4.70
N LEU A 144 2.81 -19.23 3.41
CA LEU A 144 3.73 -18.81 2.34
C LEU A 144 3.68 -17.29 2.11
N ARG A 145 2.52 -16.66 2.28
CA ARG A 145 2.38 -15.21 2.26
C ARG A 145 3.19 -14.57 3.39
N GLU A 146 3.11 -15.13 4.58
CA GLU A 146 3.84 -14.66 5.75
C GLU A 146 5.35 -14.75 5.55
N ILE A 147 5.84 -15.86 5.00
CA ILE A 147 7.29 -16.07 4.80
C ILE A 147 7.84 -15.17 3.69
N PHE A 148 7.18 -15.09 2.54
CA PHE A 148 7.75 -14.47 1.34
C PHE A 148 7.29 -13.03 1.06
N ILE A 149 6.13 -12.62 1.56
CA ILE A 149 5.50 -11.33 1.19
C ILE A 149 5.37 -10.38 2.39
N LYS A 150 5.23 -10.88 3.63
CA LYS A 150 5.18 -10.01 4.82
C LYS A 150 6.58 -9.58 5.27
N THR A 151 6.65 -8.39 5.86
CA THR A 151 7.85 -7.84 6.52
C THR A 151 7.98 -8.32 7.97
N ASP A 152 6.86 -8.39 8.68
CA ASP A 152 6.77 -8.91 10.03
C ASP A 152 6.62 -10.44 9.98
N ASN A 153 7.75 -11.14 10.07
CA ASN A 153 7.85 -12.59 10.12
C ASN A 153 9.12 -13.01 10.86
N ARG A 154 9.30 -14.32 11.09
CA ARG A 154 10.43 -14.88 11.84
C ARG A 154 11.80 -14.51 11.25
N VAL A 155 11.88 -14.28 9.94
CA VAL A 155 13.09 -13.88 9.20
C VAL A 155 13.17 -12.37 8.95
N SER A 156 12.37 -11.58 9.67
CA SER A 156 12.33 -10.11 9.61
C SER A 156 12.24 -9.55 8.17
N GLY A 157 11.43 -10.19 7.33
CA GLY A 157 11.16 -9.73 5.97
C GLY A 157 12.32 -9.91 4.98
N LYS A 158 13.37 -10.66 5.34
CA LYS A 158 14.56 -10.90 4.50
C LYS A 158 14.22 -11.33 3.07
N TYR A 159 13.25 -12.24 2.90
CA TYR A 159 12.82 -12.68 1.58
C TYR A 159 12.09 -11.59 0.81
N PHE A 160 11.17 -10.88 1.45
CA PHE A 160 10.43 -9.80 0.81
C PHE A 160 11.34 -8.65 0.37
N ALA A 161 12.27 -8.25 1.23
CA ALA A 161 13.29 -7.26 0.93
C ALA A 161 14.15 -7.66 -0.28
N HIS A 162 14.53 -8.94 -0.36
CA HIS A 162 15.31 -9.46 -1.48
C HIS A 162 14.51 -9.52 -2.78
N ILE A 163 13.21 -9.80 -2.73
CA ILE A 163 12.33 -9.77 -3.90
C ILE A 163 12.17 -8.34 -4.43
N ILE A 164 11.96 -7.36 -3.55
CA ILE A 164 11.81 -5.95 -3.96
C ILE A 164 13.13 -5.38 -4.49
N LYS A 165 14.27 -5.76 -3.89
CA LYS A 165 15.60 -5.31 -4.32
C LYS A 165 15.99 -5.85 -5.69
N LEU A 166 15.41 -6.96 -6.12
CA LEU A 166 15.60 -7.53 -7.46
C LEU A 166 14.51 -6.98 -8.38
N PRO A 167 14.74 -5.86 -9.09
CA PRO A 167 13.77 -5.42 -10.08
C PRO A 167 13.54 -6.55 -11.09
N PRO A 168 12.31 -6.69 -11.63
CA PRO A 168 12.05 -7.66 -12.68
C PRO A 168 13.06 -7.43 -13.80
N PRO A 169 13.58 -8.50 -14.44
CA PRO A 169 14.50 -8.35 -15.55
C PRO A 169 13.78 -7.58 -16.66
N THR A 170 14.08 -6.29 -16.79
CA THR A 170 13.65 -5.49 -17.93
C THR A 170 14.56 -5.80 -19.11
N ALA A 171 13.98 -5.77 -20.31
CA ALA A 171 14.75 -5.94 -21.53
C ALA A 171 15.86 -4.86 -21.57
N PRO A 172 17.08 -5.21 -22.00
CA PRO A 172 18.15 -4.24 -22.11
C PRO A 172 17.71 -3.11 -23.05
N GLY A 173 17.59 -1.88 -22.51
CA GLY A 173 17.31 -0.67 -23.28
C GLY A 173 15.95 0.01 -23.07
N SER A 174 15.01 -0.54 -22.31
CA SER A 174 13.78 0.19 -21.97
C SER A 174 13.91 0.88 -20.61
N PRO A 175 13.69 2.20 -20.49
CA PRO A 175 13.55 2.83 -19.19
C PRO A 175 12.37 2.18 -18.47
N SER A 176 12.64 1.46 -17.38
CA SER A 176 11.58 0.90 -16.55
C SER A 176 10.69 2.03 -16.05
N PRO A 177 9.35 1.91 -16.08
CA PRO A 177 8.50 2.84 -15.36
C PRO A 177 8.95 2.85 -13.90
N VAL A 178 9.08 4.04 -13.32
CA VAL A 178 9.45 4.19 -11.90
C VAL A 178 8.18 3.97 -11.09
N PRO A 179 8.08 2.90 -10.28
CA PRO A 179 6.91 2.72 -9.43
C PRO A 179 6.99 3.69 -8.24
N SER A 180 5.87 4.22 -7.75
CA SER A 180 5.74 4.76 -6.38
C SER A 180 5.11 3.66 -5.52
N SER A 181 5.95 2.88 -4.83
CA SER A 181 5.53 1.62 -4.20
C SER A 181 5.01 1.83 -2.78
N ARG A 182 3.73 1.57 -2.54
CA ARG A 182 3.08 1.71 -1.23
C ARG A 182 3.55 0.61 -0.27
N GLN A 183 4.11 0.98 0.88
CA GLN A 183 4.52 0.04 1.92
C GLN A 183 3.61 0.18 3.14
N SER A 184 3.03 -0.93 3.60
CA SER A 184 2.13 -0.90 4.75
C SER A 184 2.88 -0.58 6.05
N CYS A 185 2.42 0.43 6.78
CA CYS A 185 2.84 0.76 8.14
C CYS A 185 1.76 0.26 9.11
N VAL A 186 2.17 -0.59 10.05
CA VAL A 186 1.27 -1.22 11.02
C VAL A 186 1.27 -0.39 12.31
N PRO A 187 0.09 -0.06 12.90
CA PRO A 187 -0.03 0.79 14.09
C PRO A 187 0.27 0.09 15.43
N VAL A 188 1.14 -0.91 15.43
CA VAL A 188 1.68 -1.54 16.66
C VAL A 188 3.08 -0.96 16.91
N PRO A 189 3.62 -1.03 18.15
CA PRO A 189 4.94 -0.49 18.48
C PRO A 189 5.94 -0.94 17.42
N VAL A 190 6.63 0.03 16.82
CA VAL A 190 7.61 -0.21 15.77
C VAL A 190 8.75 -1.04 16.37
N SER A 191 8.64 -2.36 16.30
CA SER A 191 9.79 -3.22 16.51
C SER A 191 10.66 -3.03 15.27
N SER A 192 11.87 -2.53 15.51
CA SER A 192 12.94 -2.27 14.55
C SER A 192 13.05 -3.39 13.51
N SER A 193 12.34 -3.24 12.40
CA SER A 193 12.42 -4.14 11.26
C SER A 193 13.33 -3.47 10.25
N PRO A 194 14.39 -4.13 9.77
CA PRO A 194 15.31 -3.54 8.80
C PRO A 194 14.58 -3.26 7.49
N ILE A 195 14.28 -2.00 7.22
CA ILE A 195 13.64 -1.58 5.97
C ILE A 195 14.73 -1.51 4.89
N PRO A 196 14.57 -2.23 3.76
CA PRO A 196 15.57 -2.20 2.71
C PRO A 196 15.69 -0.80 2.12
N SER A 197 16.93 -0.30 2.01
CA SER A 197 17.29 0.91 1.28
C SER A 197 16.84 0.79 -0.19
N CYS A 198 15.63 1.25 -0.50
CA CYS A 198 15.09 1.30 -1.86
C CYS A 198 15.10 2.75 -2.36
N PRO A 199 15.65 3.03 -3.55
CA PRO A 199 15.69 4.37 -4.13
C PRO A 199 14.34 4.84 -4.71
N ILE A 200 13.24 4.24 -4.26
CA ILE A 200 11.89 4.45 -4.78
C ILE A 200 11.12 5.28 -3.75
N PRO A 201 10.31 6.28 -4.14
CA PRO A 201 9.38 6.94 -3.23
C PRO A 201 8.38 5.92 -2.66
N ILE A 202 8.28 5.84 -1.34
CA ILE A 202 7.42 4.88 -0.65
C ILE A 202 6.29 5.64 0.05
N PRO A 203 5.06 5.59 -0.47
CA PRO A 203 3.92 6.01 0.33
C PRO A 203 3.69 5.00 1.45
N CYS A 204 3.63 5.48 2.69
CA CYS A 204 3.28 4.69 3.84
C CYS A 204 1.77 4.39 3.81
N ALA A 205 1.39 3.16 3.52
CA ALA A 205 -0.01 2.73 3.54
C ALA A 205 -0.44 2.31 4.95
N HIS A 206 -1.51 2.90 5.49
CA HIS A 206 -2.07 2.53 6.78
C HIS A 206 -3.49 1.96 6.59
N SER A 207 -3.76 0.78 7.13
CA SER A 207 -5.07 0.12 6.99
C SER A 207 -6.04 0.60 8.07
N ARG A 208 -7.26 1.05 7.74
CA ARG A 208 -8.26 1.51 8.72
C ARG A 208 -9.00 0.37 9.42
N SER A 209 -9.10 -0.79 8.79
CA SER A 209 -9.67 -2.01 9.40
C SER A 209 -8.85 -2.54 10.58
N HIS A 210 -7.67 -1.97 10.81
CA HIS A 210 -6.79 -2.36 11.88
C HIS A 210 -7.24 -1.83 13.23
N SER A 211 -7.93 -0.69 13.34
CA SER A 211 -8.43 -0.22 14.65
C SER A 211 -9.36 -1.24 15.30
N ASP A 212 -10.39 -1.72 14.59
CA ASP A 212 -11.34 -2.68 15.16
C ASP A 212 -10.69 -4.04 15.41
N VAL A 213 -9.81 -4.48 14.51
CA VAL A 213 -9.11 -5.78 14.63
C VAL A 213 -8.09 -5.76 15.78
N TYR A 214 -7.41 -4.64 16.01
CA TYR A 214 -6.47 -4.49 17.12
C TYR A 214 -7.20 -4.28 18.44
N ARG A 215 -8.34 -3.58 18.43
CA ARG A 215 -9.19 -3.40 19.60
C ARG A 215 -9.84 -4.72 20.04
N THR A 216 -10.39 -5.50 19.11
CA THR A 216 -10.93 -6.85 19.39
C THR A 216 -9.87 -7.83 19.90
N LYS A 217 -8.59 -7.61 19.55
CA LYS A 217 -7.44 -8.34 20.09
C LYS A 217 -6.86 -7.73 21.38
N GLY A 218 -7.46 -6.67 21.91
CA GLY A 218 -7.01 -5.98 23.12
C GLY A 218 -5.64 -5.29 23.01
N GLN A 219 -5.20 -4.97 21.78
CA GLN A 219 -3.89 -4.35 21.51
C GLN A 219 -3.94 -2.82 21.50
N LEU A 220 -5.13 -2.22 21.43
CA LEU A 220 -5.35 -0.77 21.48
C LEU A 220 -6.51 -0.46 22.43
N ALA A 221 -6.32 0.51 23.32
CA ALA A 221 -7.33 0.97 24.27
C ALA A 221 -8.30 2.00 23.65
N ASN A 222 -7.80 2.85 22.76
CA ASN A 222 -8.58 3.90 22.10
C ASN A 222 -7.93 4.34 20.78
N PHE A 223 -8.60 5.25 20.06
CA PHE A 223 -8.08 5.77 18.79
C PHE A 223 -6.83 6.65 18.95
N GLN A 224 -6.67 7.31 20.11
CA GLN A 224 -5.50 8.13 20.41
C GLN A 224 -4.21 7.30 20.42
N GLU A 225 -4.22 6.11 21.01
CA GLU A 225 -3.06 5.22 21.05
C GLU A 225 -2.61 4.81 19.64
N MET A 226 -3.55 4.62 18.72
CA MET A 226 -3.24 4.36 17.31
C MET A 226 -2.52 5.56 16.67
N LEU A 227 -3.01 6.78 16.91
CA LEU A 227 -2.36 7.99 16.41
C LEU A 227 -0.97 8.18 17.01
N GLU A 228 -0.80 7.89 18.30
CA GLU A 228 0.49 7.96 18.99
C GLU A 228 1.49 6.95 18.41
N ASN A 229 1.08 5.70 18.20
CA ASN A 229 1.94 4.68 17.59
C ASN A 229 2.42 5.05 16.18
N ILE A 230 1.64 5.85 15.45
CA ILE A 230 2.01 6.32 14.11
C ILE A 230 2.87 7.58 14.19
N PHE A 231 2.41 8.61 14.88
CA PHE A 231 2.99 9.95 14.78
C PHE A 231 4.10 10.22 15.80
N LEU A 232 4.04 9.65 17.01
CA LEU A 232 5.03 9.91 18.05
C LEU A 232 6.45 9.49 17.61
N PRO A 233 6.68 8.27 17.06
CA PRO A 233 8.01 7.89 16.56
C PRO A 233 8.51 8.81 15.43
N LEU A 234 7.60 9.36 14.62
CA LEU A 234 7.94 10.27 13.52
C LEU A 234 8.36 11.65 14.05
N TYR A 235 7.68 12.15 15.08
CA TYR A 235 8.08 13.37 15.77
C TYR A 235 9.42 13.20 16.46
N GLU A 236 9.64 12.09 17.16
CA GLU A 236 10.91 11.78 17.83
C GLU A 236 12.07 11.69 16.84
N ALA A 237 11.89 10.97 15.72
CA ALA A 237 12.90 10.89 14.67
C ALA A 237 13.15 12.22 13.94
N THR A 238 12.18 13.12 13.94
CA THR A 238 12.33 14.48 13.40
C THR A 238 13.11 15.38 14.35
N LEU A 239 12.80 15.34 15.66
CA LEU A 239 13.45 16.18 16.67
C LEU A 239 14.86 15.69 17.03
N HIS A 240 15.06 14.36 17.05
CA HIS A 240 16.32 13.72 17.43
C HIS A 240 16.79 12.71 16.36
N PRO A 241 17.24 13.16 15.18
CA PRO A 241 17.67 12.26 14.10
C PRO A 241 18.79 11.27 14.51
N ALA A 242 19.69 11.70 15.40
CA ALA A 242 20.80 10.87 15.88
C ALA A 242 20.34 9.70 16.76
N GLN A 243 19.18 9.80 17.41
CA GLN A 243 18.62 8.73 18.23
C GLN A 243 17.86 7.70 17.37
N HIS A 244 17.40 8.10 16.17
CA HIS A 244 16.64 7.25 15.25
C HIS A 244 17.20 7.30 13.81
N PRO A 245 18.48 6.92 13.59
CA PRO A 245 19.15 7.14 12.30
C PRO A 245 18.51 6.35 11.15
N GLU A 246 18.08 5.11 11.38
CA GLU A 246 17.44 4.27 10.35
C GLU A 246 16.07 4.83 9.95
N LEU A 247 15.26 5.26 10.93
CA LEU A 247 13.94 5.83 10.68
C LEU A 247 14.06 7.20 9.98
N HIS A 248 15.04 8.02 10.36
CA HIS A 248 15.32 9.29 9.69
C HIS A 248 15.65 9.10 8.21
N LEU A 249 16.57 8.17 7.88
CA LEU A 249 16.91 7.83 6.50
C LEU A 249 15.73 7.25 5.72
N PHE A 250 14.92 6.41 6.35
CA PHE A 250 13.68 5.91 5.74
C PHE A 250 12.73 7.07 5.40
N LEU A 251 12.56 8.01 6.32
CA LEU A 251 11.67 9.16 6.14
C LEU A 251 12.13 10.17 5.09
N GLU A 252 13.37 10.11 4.61
CA GLU A 252 13.81 10.84 3.40
C GLU A 252 13.25 10.23 2.11
N HIS A 253 12.89 8.94 2.14
CA HIS A 253 12.35 8.20 0.99
C HIS A 253 10.81 8.12 1.00
N VAL A 254 10.16 8.53 2.10
CA VAL A 254 8.70 8.54 2.23
C VAL A 254 8.13 9.83 1.64
N ASP A 255 7.23 9.70 0.66
CA ASP A 255 6.62 10.82 -0.06
C ASP A 255 5.20 11.17 0.41
N GLY A 256 4.50 10.22 1.04
CA GLY A 256 3.13 10.44 1.49
C GLY A 256 2.58 9.33 2.39
N PHE A 257 1.42 9.60 2.98
CA PHE A 257 0.64 8.62 3.72
C PHE A 257 -0.64 8.29 2.96
N ASP A 258 -0.94 7.01 2.87
CA ASP A 258 -2.09 6.47 2.16
C ASP A 258 -2.96 5.65 3.12
N SER A 259 -4.16 6.13 3.42
CA SER A 259 -5.08 5.41 4.30
C SER A 259 -5.99 4.49 3.48
N VAL A 260 -5.86 3.17 3.65
CA VAL A 260 -6.58 2.14 2.88
C VAL A 260 -7.60 1.39 3.73
N ASP A 261 -8.76 1.02 3.17
CA ASP A 261 -9.65 -0.01 3.72
C ASP A 261 -10.68 -0.45 2.67
N ASP A 262 -11.57 -1.39 3.03
CA ASP A 262 -12.76 -1.71 2.24
C ASP A 262 -13.79 -0.57 2.29
N GLU A 263 -13.75 0.28 1.27
CA GLU A 263 -14.63 1.43 1.05
C GLU A 263 -16.11 1.05 0.87
N SER A 264 -16.43 -0.23 0.68
CA SER A 264 -17.80 -0.70 0.51
C SER A 264 -18.54 -0.94 1.84
N LYS A 265 -17.82 -0.94 2.97
CA LYS A 265 -18.43 -1.11 4.28
C LYS A 265 -19.26 0.12 4.65
N PRO A 266 -20.52 -0.07 5.11
CA PRO A 266 -21.34 1.06 5.54
C PRO A 266 -20.76 1.68 6.81
N GLU A 267 -20.73 3.01 6.85
CA GLU A 267 -20.38 3.78 8.04
C GLU A 267 -21.65 4.33 8.67
N HIS A 268 -21.85 4.07 9.96
CA HIS A 268 -23.08 4.47 10.67
C HIS A 268 -22.98 5.86 11.32
N HIS A 269 -21.76 6.35 11.55
CA HIS A 269 -21.50 7.61 12.27
C HIS A 269 -21.08 8.73 11.32
N ILE A 270 -21.68 9.91 11.48
CA ILE A 270 -21.28 11.13 10.75
C ILE A 270 -20.36 11.94 11.66
N PHE A 271 -19.14 12.20 11.20
CA PHE A 271 -18.21 13.06 11.94
C PHE A 271 -18.72 14.50 12.03
N ASN A 272 -18.91 14.98 13.24
CA ASN A 272 -19.45 16.30 13.57
C ASN A 272 -18.75 16.88 14.82
N LEU A 273 -19.21 18.04 15.30
CA LEU A 273 -18.64 18.71 16.48
C LEU A 273 -18.89 17.95 17.78
N ASP A 274 -19.93 17.12 17.83
CA ASP A 274 -20.29 16.31 19.00
C ASP A 274 -19.55 14.96 19.03
N SER A 275 -18.76 14.66 18.00
CA SER A 275 -17.99 13.43 17.92
C SER A 275 -16.91 13.40 19.02
N PRO A 276 -16.70 12.26 19.69
CA PRO A 276 -15.76 12.18 20.80
C PRO A 276 -14.32 12.41 20.33
N LEU A 277 -13.49 12.96 21.22
CA LEU A 277 -12.05 13.09 20.99
C LEU A 277 -11.37 11.71 20.88
N PRO A 278 -10.19 11.59 20.23
CA PRO A 278 -9.54 10.30 19.99
C PRO A 278 -9.31 9.47 21.26
N GLY A 279 -8.97 10.13 22.37
CA GLY A 279 -8.74 9.46 23.65
C GLY A 279 -10.03 8.92 24.29
N ASN A 280 -11.17 9.49 23.91
CA ASN A 280 -12.49 9.10 24.39
C ASN A 280 -13.22 8.18 23.41
N TRP A 281 -12.64 7.88 22.25
CA TRP A 281 -13.19 6.90 21.32
C TRP A 281 -12.94 5.48 21.84
N VAL A 282 -13.83 5.06 22.76
CA VAL A 282 -13.77 3.75 23.42
C VAL A 282 -14.77 2.74 22.88
N GLU A 283 -15.57 3.13 21.89
CA GLU A 283 -16.56 2.27 21.26
C GLU A 283 -15.89 1.17 20.41
N GLU A 284 -16.58 0.04 20.28
CA GLU A 284 -16.13 -1.09 19.44
C GLU A 284 -16.25 -0.79 17.94
N ASP A 285 -17.13 0.15 17.58
CA ASP A 285 -17.32 0.58 16.21
C ASP A 285 -16.12 1.41 15.71
N ASN A 286 -15.74 1.18 14.45
CA ASN A 286 -14.70 1.95 13.79
C ASN A 286 -15.09 3.41 13.67
N PRO A 287 -14.18 4.37 13.94
CA PRO A 287 -14.41 5.75 13.57
C PRO A 287 -14.71 5.89 12.07
N PRO A 288 -15.59 6.82 11.68
CA PRO A 288 -15.91 7.02 10.27
C PRO A 288 -14.70 7.55 9.49
N TYR A 289 -14.66 7.36 8.17
CA TYR A 289 -13.51 7.74 7.34
C TYR A 289 -13.13 9.21 7.48
N SER A 290 -14.13 10.08 7.59
CA SER A 290 -13.94 11.50 7.81
C SER A 290 -13.24 11.84 9.13
N TYR A 291 -13.42 11.02 10.16
CA TYR A 291 -12.72 11.14 11.45
C TYR A 291 -11.25 10.79 11.30
N TYR A 292 -10.94 9.64 10.67
CA TYR A 292 -9.57 9.23 10.33
C TYR A 292 -8.84 10.31 9.54
N LEU A 293 -9.47 10.79 8.46
CA LEU A 293 -8.87 11.80 7.59
C LEU A 293 -8.54 13.08 8.36
N TYR A 294 -9.42 13.53 9.25
CA TYR A 294 -9.19 14.75 10.02
C TYR A 294 -7.98 14.63 10.95
N TYR A 295 -7.93 13.60 11.80
CA TYR A 295 -6.83 13.46 12.76
C TYR A 295 -5.51 13.08 12.10
N MET A 296 -5.53 12.28 11.03
CA MET A 296 -4.35 12.02 10.21
C MET A 296 -3.86 13.33 9.56
N TYR A 297 -4.75 14.10 8.94
CA TYR A 297 -4.41 15.38 8.33
C TYR A 297 -3.83 16.38 9.32
N ALA A 298 -4.45 16.53 10.49
CA ALA A 298 -4.00 17.46 11.52
C ALA A 298 -2.58 17.13 11.99
N ASN A 299 -2.32 15.87 12.35
CA ASN A 299 -1.00 15.41 12.77
C ASN A 299 0.04 15.53 11.65
N MET A 300 -0.29 15.11 10.43
CA MET A 300 0.61 15.26 9.28
C MET A 300 0.94 16.73 8.99
N THR A 301 -0.02 17.65 9.12
CA THR A 301 0.19 19.07 8.84
C THR A 301 1.20 19.66 9.82
N VAL A 302 1.09 19.34 11.10
CA VAL A 302 2.03 19.78 12.14
C VAL A 302 3.40 19.15 11.94
N LEU A 303 3.47 17.84 11.70
CA LEU A 303 4.72 17.13 11.42
C LEU A 303 5.44 17.70 10.19
N ASN A 304 4.71 17.94 9.10
CA ASN A 304 5.28 18.52 7.88
C ASN A 304 5.73 19.96 8.08
N HIS A 305 5.11 20.72 8.98
CA HIS A 305 5.58 22.06 9.32
C HIS A 305 6.87 22.02 10.13
N LEU A 306 7.01 21.03 11.02
CA LEU A 306 8.22 20.81 11.82
C LEU A 306 9.41 20.33 10.96
N ARG A 307 9.15 19.57 9.89
CA ARG A 307 10.18 19.00 8.99
C ARG A 307 10.66 19.96 7.89
N ARG A 308 10.17 21.20 7.82
CA ARG A 308 10.62 22.23 6.85
C ARG A 308 11.88 22.92 7.33
#